data_AF-A0A6P0YG96-F1
#
_entry.id   AF-A0A6P0YG96-F1
#
_cell.length_a   1.000
_cell.length_b   1.000
_cell.length_c   1.000
_cell.angle_alpha   90.00
_cell.angle_beta   90.00
_cell.angle_gamma   90.00
#
_symmetry.space_group_name_H-M   'P 1'
#
loop_
_entity.id
_entity.type
_entity.pdbx_description
1 polymer ?
#
loop_
_entity_poly.entity_id
_entity_poly.type
_entity_poly.pdbx_seq_one_letter_code
_entity_poly.pdbx_strand_id
1 'polypeptide(L)'
;MKILDSQGRLFGKVSVLDVGAVLIILMVLLGIFIVPGTNKTSVAQVGNIITKPMEVDAIALGLKGRNPEKLLREGEKTQLIIRNQPYGKVDLKSVEFMTRKVAVPQPDGSVKALPDPREIGRA
;
A
#
# COMPACT_ATOMS: atom_id res chain seq x y z
N MET A 1 18.14 -64.33 1.44
CA MET A 1 19.02 -63.13 1.39
C MET A 1 18.78 -62.33 2.66
N LYS A 2 19.83 -61.92 3.39
CA LYS A 2 19.64 -61.06 4.57
C LYS A 2 19.30 -59.65 4.08
N ILE A 3 18.13 -59.14 4.47
CA ILE A 3 17.61 -57.81 4.07
C ILE A 3 18.48 -56.69 4.67
N LEU A 4 19.08 -56.98 5.83
CA LEU A 4 19.95 -56.08 6.58
C LEU A 4 21.27 -56.79 6.86
N ASP A 5 22.38 -56.14 6.51
CA ASP A 5 23.71 -56.64 6.84
C ASP A 5 24.14 -56.28 8.28
N SER A 6 25.26 -56.83 8.75
CA SER A 6 25.80 -56.57 10.09
C SER A 6 26.28 -55.13 10.31
N GLN A 7 26.30 -54.33 9.25
CA GLN A 7 26.69 -52.91 9.25
C GLN A 7 25.45 -52.00 9.18
N GLY A 8 24.24 -52.56 9.19
CA GLY A 8 22.99 -51.78 9.14
C GLY A 8 22.63 -51.26 7.75
N ARG A 9 23.14 -51.87 6.68
CA ARG A 9 22.81 -51.50 5.30
C ARG A 9 21.68 -52.36 4.75
N LEU A 10 20.68 -51.70 4.18
CA LEU A 10 19.63 -52.33 3.41
C LEU A 10 20.20 -52.85 2.10
N PHE A 11 20.05 -54.16 1.86
CA PHE A 11 20.57 -54.85 0.68
C PHE A 11 22.09 -54.64 0.44
N GLY A 12 22.87 -54.33 1.48
CA GLY A 12 24.31 -54.08 1.40
C GLY A 12 24.73 -52.78 0.69
N LYS A 13 23.77 -51.97 0.21
CA LYS A 13 24.03 -50.79 -0.63
C LYS A 13 23.76 -49.48 0.09
N VAL A 14 22.67 -49.40 0.85
CA VAL A 14 22.20 -48.13 1.44
C VAL A 14 22.09 -48.27 2.94
N SER A 15 22.66 -47.33 3.69
CA SER A 15 22.54 -47.32 5.15
C SER A 15 21.07 -47.09 5.55
N VAL A 16 20.56 -47.86 6.51
CA VAL A 16 19.21 -47.63 7.07
C VAL A 16 19.10 -46.25 7.71
N LEU A 17 20.22 -45.72 8.24
CA LEU A 17 20.30 -44.36 8.77
C LEU A 17 20.01 -43.31 7.70
N ASP A 18 20.57 -43.47 6.50
CA ASP A 18 20.38 -42.52 5.39
C ASP A 18 18.94 -42.58 4.87
N VAL A 19 18.36 -43.78 4.79
CA VAL A 19 16.94 -43.95 4.43
C VAL A 19 16.03 -43.25 5.42
N GLY A 20 16.30 -43.38 6.72
CA GLY A 20 15.56 -42.68 7.77
C GLY A 20 15.70 -41.17 7.69
N ALA A 21 16.91 -40.66 7.47
CA ALA A 21 17.16 -39.22 7.32
C ALA A 21 16.40 -38.62 6.13
N VAL A 22 16.44 -39.29 4.97
CA VAL A 22 15.70 -38.87 3.77
C VAL A 22 14.20 -38.86 4.03
N LEU A 23 13.66 -39.90 4.70
CA LEU A 23 12.24 -39.99 5.02
C LEU A 23 11.78 -38.82 5.92
N ILE A 24 12.58 -38.48 6.94
CA ILE A 24 12.27 -37.36 7.85
C ILE A 24 12.26 -36.03 7.09
N ILE A 25 13.27 -35.78 6.24
CA ILE A 25 13.32 -34.57 5.41
C ILE A 25 12.08 -34.47 4.52
N LEU A 26 11.68 -35.59 3.90
CA LEU A 26 10.53 -35.64 3.00
C LEU A 26 9.21 -35.39 3.76
N MET A 27 9.06 -35.95 4.98
CA MET A 27 7.94 -35.65 5.87
C MET A 27 7.89 -34.18 6.29
N VAL A 28 9.04 -33.55 6.60
CA VAL A 28 9.09 -32.13 6.98
C VAL A 28 8.68 -31.25 5.81
N LEU A 29 9.20 -31.53 4.60
CA LEU A 29 8.84 -30.77 3.39
C LEU A 29 7.34 -30.86 3.11
N LEU A 30 6.75 -32.06 3.16
CA LEU A 30 5.30 -32.24 3.01
C LEU A 30 4.51 -31.57 4.14
N GLY A 31 5.00 -31.67 5.38
CA GLY A 31 4.37 -31.08 6.57
C GLY A 31 4.23 -29.57 6.50
N ILE A 32 5.21 -28.86 5.92
CA ILE A 32 5.14 -27.40 5.74
C ILE A 32 3.99 -26.98 4.80
N PHE A 33 3.66 -27.80 3.80
CA PHE A 33 2.54 -27.52 2.89
C PHE A 33 1.17 -27.90 3.48
N ILE A 34 1.11 -28.90 4.35
CA ILE A 34 -0.15 -29.38 4.97
C ILE A 34 -0.50 -28.55 6.22
N VAL A 35 0.50 -28.14 7.02
CA VAL A 35 0.33 -27.38 8.26
C VAL A 35 1.14 -26.08 8.16
N PRO A 36 0.60 -25.04 7.50
CA PRO A 36 1.24 -23.73 7.49
C PRO A 36 1.38 -23.22 8.92
N GLY A 37 2.60 -22.86 9.32
CA GLY A 37 2.91 -22.45 10.69
C GLY A 37 2.00 -21.31 11.19
N THR A 38 1.54 -21.41 12.43
CA THR A 38 0.68 -20.41 13.10
C THR A 38 1.39 -19.08 13.39
N ASN A 39 2.71 -19.05 13.25
CA ASN A 39 3.53 -17.86 13.41
C ASN A 39 3.46 -17.03 12.14
N LYS A 40 2.63 -15.99 12.21
CA LYS A 40 2.36 -14.97 11.18
C LYS A 40 3.59 -14.11 10.84
N THR A 41 4.74 -14.72 10.53
CA THR A 41 5.82 -14.05 9.80
C THR A 41 5.62 -14.33 8.31
N SER A 42 4.39 -14.03 7.87
CA SER A 42 3.93 -14.32 6.54
C SER A 42 4.58 -13.34 5.58
N VAL A 43 5.45 -13.85 4.70
CA VAL A 43 5.85 -13.14 3.48
C VAL A 43 4.63 -12.82 2.60
N ALA A 44 3.50 -13.50 2.81
CA ALA A 44 2.23 -13.17 2.17
C ALA A 44 1.49 -12.01 2.85
N GLN A 45 1.82 -11.55 4.07
CA GLN A 45 1.19 -10.35 4.62
C GLN A 45 1.65 -9.06 3.93
N VAL A 46 2.80 -9.08 3.25
CA VAL A 46 3.19 -7.99 2.34
C VAL A 46 2.43 -8.09 1.01
N GLY A 47 2.04 -9.29 0.58
CA GLY A 47 1.25 -9.53 -0.65
C GLY A 47 -0.28 -9.49 -0.49
N ASN A 48 -0.80 -9.69 0.72
CA ASN A 48 -2.24 -9.72 1.05
C ASN A 48 -2.73 -8.45 1.76
N ILE A 49 -1.97 -7.35 1.72
CA ILE A 49 -2.61 -6.05 1.84
C ILE A 49 -3.46 -5.93 0.58
N ILE A 50 -4.73 -6.33 0.69
CA ILE A 50 -5.73 -6.03 -0.33
C ILE A 50 -5.89 -4.51 -0.29
N THR A 51 -4.97 -3.81 -0.95
CA THR A 51 -5.09 -2.38 -1.21
C THR A 51 -6.22 -2.25 -2.21
N LYS A 52 -7.43 -2.06 -1.72
CA LYS A 52 -8.52 -1.63 -2.59
C LYS A 52 -8.11 -0.27 -3.17
N PRO A 53 -8.14 -0.09 -4.50
CA PRO A 53 -7.97 1.23 -5.08
C PRO A 53 -9.08 2.12 -4.50
N MET A 54 -8.67 3.21 -3.87
CA MET A 54 -9.55 4.16 -3.21
C MET A 54 -9.27 5.53 -3.82
N GLU A 55 -10.32 6.21 -4.28
CA GLU A 55 -10.26 7.62 -4.62
C GLU A 55 -10.61 8.42 -3.37
N VAL A 56 -9.85 9.48 -3.10
CA VAL A 56 -10.02 10.32 -1.92
C VAL A 56 -10.05 11.78 -2.32
N ASP A 57 -11.06 12.49 -1.83
CA ASP A 57 -11.12 13.95 -1.94
C ASP A 57 -10.48 14.56 -0.69
N ALA A 58 -9.49 15.42 -0.90
CA ALA A 58 -8.77 16.08 0.17
C ALA A 58 -8.74 17.59 -0.06
N ILE A 59 -9.05 18.36 0.99
CA ILE A 59 -8.98 19.82 0.98
C ILE A 59 -7.70 20.25 1.69
N ALA A 60 -6.81 20.91 0.95
CA ALA A 60 -5.58 21.48 1.51
C ALA A 60 -5.86 22.90 2.02
N LEU A 61 -5.92 23.07 3.34
CA LEU A 61 -6.08 24.37 3.97
C LEU A 61 -4.72 25.04 4.20
N GLY A 62 -4.62 26.34 3.89
CA GLY A 62 -3.43 27.14 4.22
C GLY A 62 -2.22 26.89 3.32
N LEU A 63 -2.42 26.46 2.07
CA LEU A 63 -1.35 26.43 1.07
C LEU A 63 -0.79 27.84 0.86
N LYS A 64 0.45 28.07 1.29
CA LYS A 64 1.17 29.33 1.12
C LYS A 64 2.11 29.19 -0.07
N GLY A 65 1.90 29.99 -1.10
CA GLY A 65 2.76 30.06 -2.27
C GLY A 65 2.35 31.23 -3.14
N ARG A 66 3.29 31.78 -3.92
CA ARG A 66 2.98 32.88 -4.86
C ARG A 66 2.01 32.43 -5.97
N ASN A 67 2.10 31.17 -6.40
CA ASN A 67 1.25 30.58 -7.42
C ASN A 67 0.88 29.13 -7.02
N PRO A 68 -0.06 28.92 -6.08
CA PRO A 68 -0.43 27.58 -5.62
C PRO A 68 -0.98 26.71 -6.76
N GLU A 69 -1.64 27.33 -7.73
CA GLU A 69 -2.15 26.70 -8.96
C GLU A 69 -1.08 26.11 -9.90
N LYS A 70 0.19 26.49 -9.71
CA LYS A 70 1.29 25.88 -10.46
C LYS A 70 1.95 24.70 -9.73
N LEU A 71 1.63 24.48 -8.45
CA LEU A 71 2.23 23.45 -7.60
C LEU A 71 1.59 22.07 -7.76
N LEU A 72 0.30 22.03 -8.11
CA LEU A 72 -0.47 20.81 -8.28
C LEU A 72 -1.04 20.80 -9.69
N ARG A 73 -0.77 19.73 -10.45
CA ARG A 73 -1.27 19.53 -11.80
C ARG A 73 -1.95 18.18 -11.90
N GLU A 74 -3.02 18.13 -12.67
CA GLU A 74 -3.74 16.89 -12.95
C GLU A 74 -2.82 15.91 -13.71
N GLY A 75 -2.92 14.62 -13.37
CA GLY A 75 -2.10 13.56 -13.94
C GLY A 75 -0.67 13.48 -13.39
N GLU A 76 -0.25 14.39 -12.51
CA GLU A 76 1.05 14.31 -11.86
C GLU A 76 1.00 13.34 -10.65
N LYS A 77 2.13 12.69 -10.37
CA LYS A 77 2.30 11.86 -9.18
C LYS A 77 2.67 12.73 -7.99
N THR A 78 1.91 12.64 -6.90
CA THR A 78 2.30 13.27 -5.64
C THR A 78 2.56 12.25 -4.55
N GLN A 79 3.35 12.67 -3.57
CA GLN A 79 3.59 11.90 -2.36
C GLN A 79 2.68 12.43 -1.26
N LEU A 80 1.66 11.66 -0.91
CA LEU A 80 0.76 11.99 0.18
C LEU A 80 1.27 11.34 1.47
N ILE A 81 1.69 12.15 2.42
CA ILE A 81 2.13 11.69 3.74
C ILE A 81 0.97 11.87 4.72
N ILE A 82 0.31 10.76 5.05
CA ILE A 82 -0.72 10.71 6.09
C ILE A 82 -0.05 10.31 7.40
N ARG A 83 -0.18 11.14 8.44
CA ARG A 83 0.39 10.83 9.76
C ARG A 83 -0.21 9.51 10.28
N ASN A 84 0.64 8.65 10.82
CA ASN A 84 0.26 7.34 11.37
C ASN A 84 -0.35 6.36 10.35
N GLN A 85 -0.07 6.52 9.05
CA GLN A 85 -0.45 5.56 8.01
C GLN A 85 0.77 5.22 7.12
N PRO A 86 0.81 4.01 6.53
CA PRO A 86 1.87 3.63 5.61
C PRO A 86 1.91 4.55 4.38
N TYR A 87 3.12 4.88 3.95
CA TYR A 87 3.38 5.83 2.86
C TYR A 87 2.98 5.26 1.49
N GLY A 88 2.44 6.11 0.62
CA GLY A 88 2.06 5.74 -0.74
C GLY A 88 2.21 6.90 -1.72
N LYS A 89 2.45 6.57 -2.99
CA LYS A 89 2.34 7.53 -4.10
C LYS A 89 0.90 7.49 -4.61
N VAL A 90 0.33 8.65 -4.88
CA VAL A 90 -1.03 8.79 -5.42
C VAL A 90 -0.97 9.57 -6.72
N ASP A 91 -1.83 9.20 -7.67
CA ASP A 91 -2.01 9.92 -8.93
C ASP A 91 -3.09 11.00 -8.73
N LEU A 92 -2.80 12.25 -9.10
CA LEU A 92 -3.80 13.32 -9.01
C LEU A 92 -4.81 13.20 -10.16
N LYS A 93 -6.07 12.90 -9.83
CA LYS A 93 -7.15 12.80 -10.81
C LYS A 93 -7.73 14.16 -11.21
N SER A 94 -7.99 15.03 -10.24
CA SER A 94 -8.51 16.39 -10.46
C SER A 94 -7.95 17.35 -9.42
N VAL A 95 -7.81 18.63 -9.80
CA VAL A 95 -7.38 19.69 -8.88
C VAL A 95 -8.29 20.90 -9.06
N GLU A 96 -9.09 21.20 -8.03
CA GLU A 96 -9.93 22.39 -7.99
C GLU A 96 -9.39 23.40 -6.98
N PHE A 97 -9.15 24.63 -7.44
CA PHE A 97 -8.74 25.73 -6.58
C PHE A 97 -9.98 26.52 -6.13
N MET A 98 -10.31 26.42 -4.85
CA MET A 98 -11.40 27.16 -4.25
C MET A 98 -10.95 28.57 -3.85
N THR A 99 -11.45 29.58 -4.57
CA THR A 99 -11.26 30.99 -4.19
C THR A 99 -12.35 31.44 -3.23
N ARG A 100 -12.03 32.37 -2.33
CA ARG A 100 -13.07 32.91 -1.44
C ARG A 100 -13.98 33.82 -2.24
N LYS A 101 -15.29 33.58 -2.15
CA LYS A 101 -16.32 34.44 -2.73
C LYS A 101 -16.91 35.36 -1.66
N VAL A 102 -17.28 36.56 -2.07
CA VAL A 102 -17.98 37.55 -1.25
C VAL A 102 -19.39 37.76 -1.79
N ALA A 103 -20.33 37.98 -0.88
CA ALA A 103 -21.69 38.35 -1.23
C ALA A 103 -21.72 39.81 -1.69
N VAL A 104 -22.14 40.04 -2.93
CA VAL A 104 -22.27 41.38 -3.52
C VAL A 104 -23.76 41.67 -3.75
N PRO A 105 -24.38 42.53 -2.91
CA PRO A 105 -25.76 42.93 -3.10
C PRO A 105 -25.90 43.71 -4.41
N GLN A 106 -26.99 43.45 -5.12
CA GLN A 106 -27.32 44.09 -6.39
C GLN A 106 -28.42 45.14 -6.20
N PRO A 107 -28.52 46.16 -7.09
CA PRO A 107 -29.55 47.19 -6.99
C PRO A 107 -31.00 46.68 -7.08
N ASP A 108 -31.20 45.49 -7.65
CA ASP A 108 -32.50 44.83 -7.76
C ASP A 108 -32.90 44.03 -6.49
N GLY A 109 -32.08 44.10 -5.44
CA GLY A 109 -32.27 43.33 -4.20
C GLY A 109 -31.75 41.90 -4.25
N SER A 110 -31.20 41.44 -5.38
CA SER A 110 -30.56 40.12 -5.48
C SER A 110 -29.13 40.12 -4.89
N VAL A 111 -28.57 38.94 -4.67
CA VAL A 111 -27.19 38.77 -4.17
C VAL A 111 -26.41 37.88 -5.13
N LYS A 112 -25.23 38.34 -5.55
CA LYS A 112 -24.29 37.55 -6.37
C LYS A 112 -23.06 37.17 -5.57
N ALA A 113 -22.60 35.93 -5.73
CA ALA A 113 -21.34 35.46 -5.16
C ALA A 113 -20.20 35.72 -6.15
N LEU A 114 -19.43 36.78 -5.91
CA LEU A 114 -18.29 37.18 -6.75
C LEU A 114 -16.96 36.89 -6.04
N PRO A 115 -15.84 36.73 -6.77
CA PRO A 115 -14.52 36.54 -6.15
C PRO A 115 -14.15 37.69 -5.19
N ASP A 116 -13.48 37.38 -4.08
CA ASP A 116 -13.02 38.37 -3.10
C ASP A 116 -11.93 39.28 -3.72
N PRO A 117 -12.17 40.60 -3.86
CA PRO A 117 -11.19 41.52 -4.43
C PRO A 117 -9.86 41.57 -3.67
N ARG A 118 -9.85 41.19 -2.38
CA ARG A 118 -8.65 41.16 -1.53
C ARG A 118 -7.65 40.07 -1.94
N GLU A 119 -8.08 39.08 -2.71
CA GLU A 119 -7.19 38.03 -3.23
C GLU A 119 -6.39 38.52 -4.45
N ILE A 120 -6.93 39.47 -5.22
CA ILE A 120 -6.30 40.02 -6.42
C ILE A 120 -5.14 40.99 -6.05
N GLY A 121 -5.24 41.68 -4.91
CA GLY A 121 -4.26 42.69 -4.47
C GLY A 121 -3.05 42.18 -3.68
N ARG A 122 -2.87 40.85 -3.54
CA ARG A 122 -1.78 40.25 -2.74
C ARG A 122 -0.70 39.53 -3.58
N ALA A 123 -0.65 39.80 -4.89
CA ALA A 123 0.36 39.26 -5.81
C ALA A 123 1.77 39.82 -5.55
#